data_AF-X0RVZ2-F1
#
_entry.id   AF-X0RVZ2-F1
#
_cell.length_a   1.000
_cell.length_b   1.000
_cell.length_c   1.000
_cell.angle_alpha   90.00
_cell.angle_beta   90.00
_cell.angle_gamma   90.00
#
_symmetry.space_group_name_H-M   'P 1'
#
loop_
_entity.id
_entity.type
_entity.pdbx_description
1 polymer ?
#
loop_
_entity_poly.entity_id
_entity_poly.type
_entity_poly.pdbx_seq_one_letter_code
_entity_poly.pdbx_strand_id
1 'polypeptide(L)' 'MNTENFGKIKLGFDTGKVYSGRLDESYSEELPYNNGVDIVIKPKEIKTIIFEVL' A
#
# COMPACT_ATOMS: atom_id res chain seq x y z
N MET A 1 -17.37 -17.79 -0.68
CA MET A 1 -16.91 -16.40 -0.84
C MET A 1 -15.48 -16.32 -0.33
N ASN A 2 -14.53 -15.91 -1.17
CA ASN A 2 -13.19 -15.59 -0.68
C ASN A 2 -13.30 -14.24 0.04
N THR A 3 -13.12 -14.22 1.35
CA THR A 3 -13.18 -12.99 2.17
C THR A 3 -11.98 -12.12 1.83
N GLU A 4 -12.17 -11.10 0.99
CA GLU A 4 -11.19 -10.05 0.82
C GLU A 4 -11.26 -9.12 2.03
N ASN A 5 -10.11 -8.83 2.64
CA ASN A 5 -10.03 -7.87 3.74
C ASN A 5 -9.70 -6.50 3.16
N PHE A 6 -10.54 -5.53 3.49
CA PHE A 6 -10.38 -4.13 3.12
C PHE A 6 -9.86 -3.36 4.33
N GLY A 7 -8.91 -2.47 4.10
CA GLY A 7 -8.35 -1.64 5.16
C GLY A 7 -7.71 -0.39 4.59
N LYS A 8 -7.33 0.51 5.49
CA LYS A 8 -6.62 1.74 5.15
C LYS A 8 -5.35 1.83 5.98
N ILE A 9 -4.21 1.98 5.33
CA ILE A 9 -2.93 2.23 5.99
C ILE A 9 -2.69 3.73 5.99
N LYS A 10 -2.47 4.31 7.17
CA LYS A 10 -2.15 5.73 7.34
C LYS A 10 -0.86 5.86 8.15
N LEU A 11 0.06 6.69 7.67
CA LEU A 11 1.27 7.03 8.41
C LEU A 11 0.99 8.23 9.34
N GLY A 12 1.68 8.27 10.48
CA GLY A 12 1.56 9.34 11.49
C GLY A 12 2.33 10.61 11.15
N PHE A 13 2.90 10.69 9.96
CA PHE A 13 3.72 11.80 9.46
C PHE A 13 3.45 12.00 7.96
N ASP A 14 3.89 13.14 7.43
CA ASP A 14 3.69 13.47 6.01
C ASP A 14 4.51 12.53 5.12
N THR A 15 3.82 11.93 4.16
CA THR A 15 4.40 11.03 3.17
C THR A 15 4.42 11.77 1.85
N GLY A 16 5.50 11.67 1.07
CA GLY A 16 5.53 12.22 -0.27
C GLY A 16 4.66 11.40 -1.20
N LYS A 17 5.21 10.30 -1.69
CA LYS A 17 4.57 9.42 -2.68
C LYS A 17 4.44 8.01 -2.14
N VAL A 18 3.40 7.31 -2.60
CA VAL A 18 3.14 5.93 -2.21
C VAL A 18 3.08 5.08 -3.47
N TYR A 19 3.67 3.90 -3.42
CA TYR A 19 3.73 2.99 -4.56
C TYR A 19 3.33 1.58 -4.15
N SER A 20 2.74 0.83 -5.09
CA SER A 20 2.75 -0.63 -5.00
C SER A 20 4.17 -1.11 -5.32
N GLY A 21 4.65 -2.07 -4.53
CA GLY A 21 5.97 -2.65 -4.66
C GLY A 21 5.90 -4.15 -4.94
N ARG A 22 7.04 -4.71 -5.31
CA ARG A 22 7.28 -6.15 -5.34
C ARG A 22 8.04 -6.60 -4.09
N LEU A 23 8.23 -7.91 -3.93
CA LEU A 23 9.01 -8.46 -2.81
C LEU A 23 10.49 -8.10 -2.86
N ASP A 24 11.01 -7.73 -4.03
CA ASP A 24 12.38 -7.25 -4.26
C ASP A 24 12.50 -5.72 -4.13
N GLU A 25 11.49 -5.07 -3.54
CA GLU A 25 11.43 -3.62 -3.32
C GLU A 25 11.41 -2.78 -4.60
N SER A 26 11.25 -3.41 -5.77
CA SER A 26 11.06 -2.67 -7.01
C SER A 26 9.69 -1.99 -7.06
N TYR A 27 9.70 -0.76 -7.58
CA TYR A 27 8.50 0.07 -7.76
C TYR A 27 7.63 -0.53 -8.87
N SER A 28 6.32 -0.53 -8.65
CA SER A 28 5.33 -0.92 -9.66
C SER A 28 4.47 0.28 -10.06
N GLU A 29 3.38 0.57 -9.35
CA GLU A 29 2.48 1.68 -9.70
C GLU A 29 2.44 2.73 -8.58
N GLU A 30 2.24 4.01 -8.94
CA GLU A 30 1.96 5.06 -7.95
C GLU A 30 0.52 4.92 -7.44
N LEU A 31 0.35 4.95 -6.13
CA LEU A 31 -0.94 4.80 -5.47
C LEU A 31 -1.42 6.17 -4.96
N PRO A 32 -2.72 6.47 -5.09
CA PRO A 32 -3.28 7.69 -4.54
C PRO A 32 -3.19 7.68 -3.01
N TYR A 33 -2.61 8.73 -2.43
CA TYR A 33 -2.58 8.93 -0.99
C TYR A 33 -3.58 10.02 -0.60
N ASN A 34 -4.76 9.62 -0.11
CA ASN A 34 -5.77 10.52 0.40
C ASN A 34 -5.97 10.27 1.89
N ASN A 35 -5.10 10.86 2.72
CA ASN A 35 -5.10 10.66 4.17
C ASN A 35 -4.95 9.17 4.55
N GLY A 36 -4.06 8.48 3.84
CA GLY A 36 -3.85 7.04 3.89
C GLY A 36 -4.05 6.38 2.52
N VAL A 37 -3.57 5.15 2.38
CA VAL A 37 -3.71 4.30 1.19
C VAL A 37 -4.71 3.18 1.47
N ASP A 38 -5.68 3.03 0.58
CA ASP A 38 -6.64 1.93 0.64
C ASP A 38 -5.98 0.64 0.16
N ILE A 39 -6.17 -0.44 0.91
CA ILE A 39 -5.61 -1.75 0.62
C ILE A 39 -6.70 -2.81 0.60
N VAL A 40 -6.58 -3.70 -0.38
CA VAL A 40 -7.36 -4.93 -0.47
C VAL A 40 -6.38 -6.08 -0.42
N ILE A 41 -6.54 -6.97 0.56
CA ILE A 41 -5.69 -8.15 0.76
C ILE A 41 -6.55 -9.41 0.71
N LYS A 42 -6.21 -10.31 -0.20
CA LYS A 42 -6.82 -11.64 -0.32
C LYS A 42 -6.23 -12.60 0.72
N PRO A 43 -6.94 -13.68 1.08
CA PRO A 43 -6.38 -14.70 1.96
C PRO A 43 -5.07 -15.26 1.39
N LYS A 44 -4.02 -15.28 2.21
CA LYS A 44 -2.65 -15.73 1.87
C LYS A 44 -1.92 -14.86 0.84
N GLU A 45 -2.42 -13.66 0.53
CA GLU A 45 -1.71 -12.69 -0.30
C GLU A 45 -0.68 -11.90 0.52
N ILE A 46 0.47 -11.63 -0.09
CA ILE A 46 1.48 -10.69 0.43
C ILE A 46 1.53 -9.52 -0.53
N LYS A 47 1.41 -8.30 -0.01
CA LYS A 47 1.56 -7.06 -0.77
C LYS A 47 2.68 -6.22 -0.18
N THR A 48 3.46 -5.60 -1.05
CA THR A 48 4.45 -4.59 -0.68
C THR A 48 3.90 -3.22 -1.03
N ILE A 49 3.99 -2.28 -0.09
CA ILE A 49 3.69 -0.86 -0.29
C ILE A 49 4.95 -0.08 0.05
N ILE A 50 5.38 0.79 -0.84
CA ILE A 50 6.57 1.63 -0.67
C ILE A 50 6.10 3.05 -0.35
N PHE A 51 6.59 3.61 0.76
CA PHE A 51 6.34 5.00 1.14
C PHE A 51 7.63 5.79 0.95
N GLU A 52 7.63 6.71 0.00
CA GLU A 52 8.72 7.67 -0.16
C GLU A 52 8.46 8.89 0.73
N VAL A 53 9.40 9.15 1.63
CA VAL A 53 9.38 10.26 2.58
C VAL A 53 10.47 11.24 2.16
N LEU A 54 10.13 12.53 2.04
CA LEU A 54 11.05 13.62 1.69
C LEU A 54 11.50 14.37 2.94
#